data_AF-A0A6P4YG07-F1
#
_entry.id   AF-A0A6P4YG07-F1
#
_cell.length_a   1.000
_cell.length_b   1.000
_cell.length_c   1.000
_cell.angle_alpha   90.00
_cell.angle_beta   90.00
_cell.angle_gamma   90.00
#
_symmetry.space_group_name_H-M   'P 1'
#
loop_
_entity.id
_entity.type
_entity.pdbx_description
1 polymer ?
#
loop_
_entity_poly.entity_id
_entity_poly.type
_entity_poly.pdbx_seq_one_letter_code
_entity_poly.pdbx_strand_id
1 'polypeptide(L)'
;MSTIDVETVQDVAESIESRGGRFLEAPVIGTRKPAEDGMLVIVAGGDRSLFDDCESCFLAMGKKAFYLGEIGSGTRMKLVANMVLGSVMAGYAEGMSLAERAGLDLQTVLDVFKEGPLNCAAVRSKGDAILHSRFEPSFPLKHQQKDMRLALALGDELKQSLPVAAAANEMFKRAISLGNGDNDMSSVYRATAL
;
A
#
# COMPACT_ATOMS: atom_id res chain seq x y z
N MET A 1 12.85 2.35 -7.54
CA MET A 1 12.07 2.32 -6.27
C MET A 1 10.56 2.56 -6.47
N SER A 2 10.08 2.63 -7.71
CA SER A 2 8.65 2.79 -8.04
C SER A 2 7.83 1.55 -7.69
N THR A 3 6.52 1.71 -7.55
CA THR A 3 5.57 0.58 -7.50
C THR A 3 4.95 0.41 -8.89
N ILE A 4 5.37 -0.65 -9.58
CA ILE A 4 4.99 -1.07 -10.93
C ILE A 4 4.74 -2.58 -10.93
N ASP A 5 4.30 -3.16 -12.04
CA ASP A 5 4.15 -4.62 -12.20
C ASP A 5 5.50 -5.31 -12.48
N VAL A 6 5.50 -6.65 -12.35
CA VAL A 6 6.70 -7.49 -12.47
C VAL A 6 7.27 -7.47 -13.88
N GLU A 7 6.41 -7.53 -14.90
CA GLU A 7 6.81 -7.49 -16.32
C GLU A 7 7.58 -6.21 -16.62
N THR A 8 7.04 -5.05 -16.24
CA THR A 8 7.72 -3.76 -16.41
C THR A 8 9.09 -3.72 -15.72
N VAL A 9 9.23 -4.34 -14.53
CA VAL A 9 10.52 -4.39 -13.83
C VAL A 9 11.52 -5.25 -14.60
N GLN A 10 11.09 -6.40 -15.11
CA GLN A 10 11.94 -7.32 -15.87
C GLN A 10 12.43 -6.67 -17.17
N ASP A 11 11.54 -6.00 -17.91
CA ASP A 11 11.88 -5.27 -19.15
C ASP A 11 12.93 -4.18 -18.91
N VAL A 12 12.77 -3.42 -17.81
CA VAL A 12 13.72 -2.37 -17.43
C VAL A 12 15.06 -2.96 -17.02
N ALA A 13 15.06 -4.07 -16.28
CA ALA A 13 16.27 -4.74 -15.86
C ALA A 13 17.07 -5.25 -17.07
N GLU A 14 16.42 -5.98 -17.98
CA GLU A 14 17.04 -6.51 -19.20
C GLU A 14 17.63 -5.38 -20.07
N SER A 15 16.90 -4.27 -20.19
CA SER A 15 17.35 -3.10 -20.95
C SER A 15 18.62 -2.45 -20.37
N ILE A 16 18.79 -2.49 -19.04
CA ILE A 16 19.96 -1.93 -18.35
C ILE A 16 21.14 -2.90 -18.41
N GLU A 17 20.89 -4.17 -18.13
CA GLU A 17 21.92 -5.22 -18.07
C GLU A 17 22.50 -5.53 -19.44
N SER A 18 21.69 -5.53 -20.51
CA SER A 18 22.15 -5.68 -21.90
C SER A 18 23.11 -4.57 -22.36
N ARG A 19 23.16 -3.45 -21.64
CA ARG A 19 24.07 -2.32 -21.88
C ARG A 19 25.25 -2.29 -20.90
N GLY A 20 25.44 -3.35 -20.12
CA GLY A 20 26.52 -3.47 -19.13
C GLY A 20 26.25 -2.73 -17.82
N GLY A 21 25.02 -2.25 -17.58
CA GLY A 21 24.62 -1.70 -16.29
C GLY A 21 24.28 -2.78 -15.27
N ARG A 22 24.10 -2.37 -14.01
CA ARG A 22 23.55 -3.21 -12.94
C ARG A 22 22.18 -2.68 -12.55
N PHE A 23 21.22 -3.57 -12.30
CA PHE A 23 19.86 -3.19 -11.92
C PHE A 23 19.47 -3.77 -10.56
N LEU A 24 18.73 -2.97 -9.80
CA LEU A 24 18.13 -3.35 -8.54
C LEU A 24 16.76 -2.70 -8.44
N GLU A 25 15.71 -3.52 -8.33
CA GLU A 25 14.42 -3.01 -7.88
C GLU A 25 14.45 -2.85 -6.35
N ALA A 26 13.84 -1.78 -5.87
CA ALA A 26 13.77 -1.48 -4.44
C ALA A 26 12.52 -0.67 -4.10
N PRO A 27 11.30 -1.19 -4.34
CA PRO A 27 10.08 -0.55 -3.86
C PRO A 27 10.09 -0.36 -2.34
N VAL A 28 9.30 0.62 -1.87
CA VAL A 28 9.28 1.03 -0.47
C VAL A 28 7.89 0.87 0.16
N ILE A 29 7.86 0.53 1.45
CA ILE A 29 6.68 0.49 2.30
C ILE A 29 6.80 1.64 3.32
N GLY A 30 5.77 2.48 3.32
CA GLY A 30 5.73 3.74 4.05
C GLY A 30 5.14 4.83 3.17
N THR A 31 4.41 5.76 3.78
CA THR A 31 3.82 6.92 3.09
C THR A 31 4.72 8.14 3.26
N ARG A 32 4.18 9.34 3.03
CA ARG A 32 4.90 10.61 3.15
C ARG A 32 5.68 10.77 4.46
N LYS A 33 5.04 10.59 5.63
CA LYS A 33 5.70 10.82 6.93
C LYS A 33 6.89 9.88 7.17
N PRO A 34 6.77 8.55 6.98
CA PRO A 34 7.94 7.67 7.01
C PRO A 34 9.03 8.02 6.00
N ALA A 35 8.70 8.59 4.84
CA ALA A 35 9.71 9.05 3.89
C ALA A 35 10.47 10.29 4.40
N GLU A 36 9.74 11.28 4.93
CA GLU A 36 10.32 12.49 5.52
C GLU A 36 11.22 12.16 6.74
N ASP A 37 10.87 11.12 7.50
CA ASP A 37 11.59 10.71 8.71
C ASP A 37 12.76 9.73 8.47
N GLY A 38 12.99 9.29 7.23
CA GLY A 38 13.98 8.24 6.96
C GLY A 38 13.59 6.87 7.54
N MET A 39 12.29 6.59 7.64
CA MET A 39 11.70 5.42 8.32
C MET A 39 11.04 4.44 7.35
N LEU A 40 11.31 4.54 6.05
CA LEU A 40 10.82 3.61 5.04
C LEU A 40 11.33 2.18 5.30
N VAL A 41 10.53 1.21 4.86
CA VAL A 41 10.98 -0.18 4.72
C VAL A 41 11.21 -0.45 3.24
N ILE A 42 12.43 -0.80 2.88
CA ILE A 42 12.82 -1.06 1.49
C ILE A 42 12.78 -2.57 1.26
N VAL A 43 12.14 -3.01 0.17
CA VAL A 43 12.05 -4.42 -0.21
C VAL A 43 12.65 -4.59 -1.60
N ALA A 44 13.89 -5.06 -1.66
CA ALA A 44 14.71 -5.07 -2.87
C ALA A 44 14.89 -6.46 -3.47
N GLY A 45 15.07 -6.52 -4.79
CA GLY A 45 15.34 -7.73 -5.56
C GLY A 45 16.23 -7.43 -6.76
N GLY A 46 17.08 -8.38 -7.14
CA GLY A 46 18.05 -8.26 -8.23
C GLY A 46 19.49 -8.48 -7.80
N ASP A 47 20.42 -7.67 -8.31
CA ASP A 47 21.85 -7.82 -8.06
C ASP A 47 22.20 -7.64 -6.58
N ARG A 48 22.75 -8.70 -5.95
CA ARG A 48 23.14 -8.69 -4.54
C ARG A 48 24.30 -7.73 -4.26
N SER A 49 25.29 -7.67 -5.14
CA SER A 49 26.43 -6.77 -4.98
C SER A 49 25.99 -5.31 -5.03
N LEU A 50 25.06 -4.97 -5.93
CA LEU A 50 24.50 -3.62 -6.01
C LEU A 50 23.63 -3.29 -4.78
N PHE A 51 22.89 -4.26 -4.24
CA PHE A 51 22.16 -4.09 -2.99
C PHE A 51 23.11 -3.75 -1.83
N ASP A 52 24.22 -4.49 -1.70
CA ASP A 52 25.23 -4.27 -0.66
C ASP A 52 25.92 -2.89 -0.86
N ASP A 53 26.25 -2.51 -2.11
CA ASP A 53 26.80 -1.17 -2.44
C ASP A 53 25.84 -0.02 -2.06
N CYS A 54 24.53 -0.26 -2.11
CA CYS A 54 23.49 0.72 -1.79
C CYS A 54 23.15 0.83 -0.29
N GLU A 55 23.82 0.08 0.59
CA GLU A 55 23.48 0.01 2.02
C GLU A 55 23.40 1.39 2.68
N SER A 56 24.39 2.26 2.45
CA SER A 56 24.41 3.62 3.02
C SER A 56 23.23 4.47 2.57
N CYS A 57 22.84 4.39 1.29
CA CYS A 57 21.66 5.07 0.76
C CYS A 57 20.38 4.54 1.40
N PHE A 58 20.26 3.22 1.58
CA PHE A 58 19.10 2.61 2.20
C PHE A 58 18.97 2.98 3.68
N LEU A 59 20.07 3.05 4.43
CA LEU A 59 20.09 3.49 5.83
C LEU A 59 19.73 4.97 5.99
N ALA A 60 20.01 5.81 5.00
CA ALA A 60 19.62 7.22 5.02
C ALA A 60 18.13 7.43 4.76
N MET A 61 17.50 6.57 3.95
CA MET A 61 16.10 6.70 3.55
C MET A 61 15.13 5.87 4.39
N GLY A 62 15.62 4.83 5.06
CA GLY A 62 14.79 3.82 5.66
C GLY A 62 15.35 3.25 6.96
N LYS A 63 14.42 2.72 7.77
CA LYS A 63 14.77 2.00 9.00
C LYS A 63 15.28 0.59 8.73
N LYS A 64 14.95 0.01 7.58
CA LYS A 64 15.33 -1.36 7.20
C LYS A 64 15.24 -1.57 5.70
N ALA A 65 16.23 -2.28 5.15
CA ALA A 65 16.18 -2.85 3.81
C ALA A 65 16.19 -4.38 3.88
N PHE A 66 15.36 -5.02 3.06
CA PHE A 66 15.29 -6.46 2.87
C PHE A 66 15.76 -6.80 1.47
N TYR A 67 16.62 -7.79 1.34
CA TYR A 67 16.98 -8.40 0.07
C TYR A 67 16.13 -9.67 -0.11
N LEU A 68 15.33 -9.71 -1.17
CA LEU A 68 14.34 -10.75 -1.42
C LEU A 68 14.72 -11.71 -2.56
N GLY A 69 15.96 -11.62 -3.04
CA GLY A 69 16.48 -12.50 -4.09
C GLY A 69 16.38 -11.87 -5.46
N GLU A 70 15.80 -12.60 -6.41
CA GLU A 70 15.78 -12.25 -7.84
C GLU A 70 14.91 -11.03 -8.17
N ILE A 71 15.13 -10.49 -9.38
CA ILE A 71 14.30 -9.42 -9.97
C ILE A 71 12.83 -9.84 -10.00
N GLY A 72 11.95 -8.93 -9.57
CA GLY A 72 10.51 -9.12 -9.45
C GLY A 72 10.08 -9.45 -8.02
N SER A 73 10.96 -9.97 -7.16
CA SER A 73 10.63 -10.36 -5.79
C SER A 73 10.25 -9.16 -4.90
N GLY A 74 10.96 -8.03 -5.04
CA GLY A 74 10.64 -6.77 -4.37
C GLY A 74 9.27 -6.25 -4.79
N THR A 75 8.99 -6.27 -6.08
CA THR A 75 7.71 -5.84 -6.63
C THR A 75 6.55 -6.73 -6.19
N ARG A 76 6.68 -8.07 -6.27
CA ARG A 76 5.66 -9.01 -5.76
C ARG A 76 5.38 -8.75 -4.28
N MET A 77 6.42 -8.60 -3.45
CA MET A 77 6.25 -8.30 -2.03
C MET A 77 5.53 -6.97 -1.80
N LYS A 78 5.87 -5.92 -2.57
CA LYS A 78 5.19 -4.62 -2.49
C LYS A 78 3.70 -4.72 -2.85
N LEU A 79 3.36 -5.45 -3.90
CA LEU A 79 1.97 -5.68 -4.31
C LEU A 79 1.19 -6.45 -3.24
N VAL A 80 1.78 -7.50 -2.65
CA VAL A 80 1.20 -8.24 -1.53
C VAL A 80 0.94 -7.31 -0.34
N ALA A 81 1.92 -6.51 0.05
CA ALA A 81 1.78 -5.58 1.19
C ALA A 81 0.68 -4.54 0.96
N ASN A 82 0.63 -3.93 -0.23
CA ASN A 82 -0.39 -2.93 -0.55
C ASN A 82 -1.78 -3.53 -0.76
N MET A 83 -1.88 -4.79 -1.22
CA MET A 83 -3.14 -5.54 -1.28
C MET A 83 -3.72 -5.73 0.12
N VAL A 84 -2.90 -6.23 1.07
CA VAL A 84 -3.31 -6.42 2.46
C VAL A 84 -3.75 -5.09 3.08
N LEU A 85 -2.96 -4.02 2.89
CA LEU A 85 -3.30 -2.69 3.38
C LEU A 85 -4.64 -2.18 2.82
N GLY A 86 -4.85 -2.34 1.50
CA GLY A 86 -6.09 -1.94 0.85
C GLY A 86 -7.31 -2.70 1.35
N SER A 87 -7.19 -4.02 1.51
CA SER A 87 -8.26 -4.86 2.07
C SER A 87 -8.59 -4.50 3.53
N VAL A 88 -7.58 -4.25 4.37
CA VAL A 88 -7.78 -3.79 5.75
C VAL A 88 -8.51 -2.44 5.76
N MET A 89 -8.09 -1.50 4.91
CA MET A 89 -8.72 -0.18 4.84
C MET A 89 -10.18 -0.25 4.37
N ALA A 90 -10.49 -1.12 3.42
CA ALA A 90 -11.86 -1.35 2.95
C ALA A 90 -12.75 -1.90 4.06
N GLY A 91 -12.34 -2.99 4.73
CA GLY A 91 -13.11 -3.55 5.85
C GLY A 91 -13.22 -2.58 7.04
N TYR A 92 -12.18 -1.80 7.31
CA TYR A 92 -12.22 -0.76 8.33
C TYR A 92 -13.24 0.35 7.99
N ALA A 93 -13.29 0.78 6.73
CA ALA A 93 -14.26 1.75 6.25
C ALA A 93 -15.71 1.26 6.36
N GLU A 94 -15.98 -0.03 6.09
CA GLU A 94 -17.29 -0.63 6.35
C GLU A 94 -17.62 -0.66 7.83
N GLY A 95 -16.66 -1.06 8.68
CA GLY A 95 -16.84 -1.11 10.14
C GLY A 95 -17.17 0.26 10.74
N MET A 96 -16.47 1.31 10.30
CA MET A 96 -16.74 2.69 10.73
C MET A 96 -18.13 3.17 10.26
N SER A 97 -18.50 2.91 9.00
CA SER A 97 -19.84 3.26 8.49
C SER A 97 -20.95 2.51 9.23
N LEU A 98 -20.75 1.21 9.51
CA LEU A 98 -21.70 0.43 10.30
C LEU A 98 -21.82 0.96 11.74
N ALA A 99 -20.72 1.33 12.38
CA ALA A 99 -20.74 1.87 13.73
C ALA A 99 -21.53 3.18 13.81
N GLU A 100 -21.34 4.09 12.85
CA GLU A 100 -22.13 5.31 12.72
C GLU A 100 -23.63 5.01 12.54
N ARG A 101 -23.97 4.05 11.66
CA ARG A 101 -25.36 3.61 11.42
C ARG A 101 -25.98 2.95 12.63
N ALA A 102 -25.18 2.30 13.47
CA ALA A 102 -25.59 1.72 14.75
C ALA A 102 -25.75 2.77 15.87
N GLY A 103 -25.49 4.05 15.59
CA GLY A 103 -25.59 5.14 16.56
C GLY A 103 -24.44 5.18 17.56
N LEU A 104 -23.31 4.54 17.24
CA LEU A 104 -22.10 4.59 18.07
C LEU A 104 -21.34 5.89 17.81
N ASP A 105 -20.83 6.49 18.88
CA ASP A 105 -19.90 7.61 18.78
C ASP A 105 -18.58 7.13 18.16
N LEU A 106 -18.21 7.71 17.01
CA LEU A 106 -17.03 7.27 16.25
C LEU A 106 -15.72 7.51 17.01
N GLN A 107 -15.65 8.55 17.85
CA GLN A 107 -14.48 8.77 18.70
C GLN A 107 -14.29 7.60 19.68
N THR A 108 -15.35 7.19 20.35
CA THR A 108 -15.36 6.02 21.24
C THR A 108 -14.98 4.74 20.49
N VAL A 109 -15.49 4.54 19.27
CA VAL A 109 -15.15 3.38 18.42
C VAL A 109 -13.65 3.34 18.10
N LEU A 110 -13.05 4.50 17.75
CA LEU A 110 -11.61 4.59 17.54
C LEU A 110 -10.82 4.25 18.79
N ASP A 111 -11.26 4.72 19.95
CA ASP A 111 -10.57 4.44 21.22
C ASP A 111 -10.66 2.95 21.58
N VAL A 112 -11.79 2.29 21.35
CA VAL A 112 -11.92 0.83 21.47
C VAL A 112 -10.94 0.09 20.55
N PHE A 113 -10.81 0.52 19.29
CA PHE A 113 -9.87 -0.11 18.35
C PHE A 113 -8.39 0.12 18.71
N LYS A 114 -8.06 1.22 19.40
CA LYS A 114 -6.70 1.49 19.90
C LYS A 114 -6.31 0.58 21.06
N GLU A 115 -7.26 0.16 21.89
CA GLU A 115 -6.99 -0.78 22.98
C GLU A 115 -7.00 -2.25 22.51
N GLY A 116 -7.53 -2.50 21.31
CA GLY A 116 -7.70 -3.85 20.77
C GLY A 116 -6.58 -4.35 19.86
N PRO A 117 -6.73 -5.57 19.31
CA PRO A 117 -5.75 -6.20 18.42
C PRO A 117 -5.62 -5.51 17.06
N LEU A 118 -6.54 -4.59 16.72
CA LEU A 118 -6.50 -3.81 15.49
C LEU A 118 -5.60 -2.56 15.60
N ASN A 119 -4.97 -2.33 16.75
CA ASN A 119 -4.15 -1.17 17.01
C ASN A 119 -2.84 -1.18 16.19
N CYS A 120 -2.90 -0.61 14.98
CA CYS A 120 -1.72 -0.35 14.16
C CYS A 120 -1.68 1.11 13.69
N ALA A 121 -0.49 1.59 13.30
CA ALA A 121 -0.29 2.99 12.89
C ALA A 121 -1.21 3.41 11.73
N ALA A 122 -1.49 2.50 10.80
CA ALA A 122 -2.43 2.75 9.70
C ALA A 122 -3.85 2.97 10.23
N VAL A 123 -4.39 2.05 11.05
CA VAL A 123 -5.74 2.18 11.63
C VAL A 123 -5.87 3.48 12.45
N ARG A 124 -4.88 3.83 13.27
CA ARG A 124 -4.92 5.06 14.07
C ARG A 124 -4.97 6.33 13.20
N SER A 125 -4.05 6.43 12.23
CA SER A 125 -3.96 7.62 11.37
C SER A 125 -5.15 7.76 10.43
N LYS A 126 -5.63 6.66 9.85
CA LYS A 126 -6.77 6.66 8.92
C LYS A 126 -8.11 6.80 9.66
N GLY A 127 -8.21 6.28 10.88
CA GLY A 127 -9.35 6.49 11.76
C GLY A 127 -9.54 7.96 12.12
N ASP A 128 -8.46 8.66 12.51
CA ASP A 128 -8.52 10.10 12.79
C ASP A 128 -8.93 10.92 11.56
N ALA A 129 -8.42 10.56 10.38
CA ALA A 129 -8.80 11.15 9.10
C ALA A 129 -10.31 10.99 8.82
N ILE A 130 -10.84 9.77 9.02
CA ILE A 130 -12.28 9.48 8.83
C ILE A 130 -13.14 10.28 9.83
N LEU A 131 -12.80 10.25 11.12
CA LEU A 131 -13.55 10.94 12.18
C LEU A 131 -13.69 12.44 11.89
N HIS A 132 -12.63 13.07 11.38
CA HIS A 132 -12.62 14.49 11.09
C HIS A 132 -12.95 14.83 9.63
N SER A 133 -13.29 13.83 8.81
CA SER A 133 -13.52 13.98 7.36
C SER A 133 -12.37 14.67 6.60
N ARG A 134 -11.13 14.46 7.07
CA ARG A 134 -9.90 15.05 6.54
C ARG A 134 -9.14 14.03 5.71
N PHE A 135 -9.13 14.21 4.39
CA PHE A 135 -8.60 13.23 3.44
C PHE A 135 -7.42 13.77 2.62
N GLU A 136 -6.59 14.62 3.22
CA GLU A 136 -5.38 15.13 2.58
C GLU A 136 -4.45 13.97 2.18
N PRO A 137 -3.98 13.92 0.92
CA PRO A 137 -3.35 12.73 0.38
C PRO A 137 -1.98 12.47 1.01
N SER A 138 -1.92 11.44 1.86
CA SER A 138 -0.65 10.80 2.24
C SER A 138 -0.34 9.61 1.33
N PHE A 139 -1.38 8.90 0.90
CA PHE A 139 -1.31 7.94 -0.19
C PHE A 139 -2.59 8.06 -1.04
N PRO A 140 -2.51 8.65 -2.26
CA PRO A 140 -3.69 8.88 -3.09
C PRO A 140 -4.50 7.60 -3.34
N LEU A 141 -5.82 7.69 -3.24
CA LEU A 141 -6.74 6.58 -3.40
C LEU A 141 -6.59 5.92 -4.77
N LYS A 142 -6.38 6.71 -5.83
CA LYS A 142 -6.11 6.19 -7.19
C LYS A 142 -4.86 5.31 -7.25
N HIS A 143 -3.84 5.58 -6.44
CA HIS A 143 -2.63 4.76 -6.40
C HIS A 143 -2.87 3.47 -5.61
N GLN A 144 -3.58 3.52 -4.49
CA GLN A 144 -4.01 2.31 -3.79
C GLN A 144 -4.88 1.43 -4.70
N GLN A 145 -5.82 2.00 -5.46
CA GLN A 145 -6.65 1.25 -6.41
C GLN A 145 -5.81 0.62 -7.53
N LYS A 146 -4.85 1.36 -8.10
CA LYS A 146 -3.90 0.82 -9.08
C LYS A 146 -3.16 -0.39 -8.50
N ASP A 147 -2.67 -0.31 -7.27
CA ASP A 147 -1.93 -1.40 -6.63
C ASP A 147 -2.82 -2.61 -6.32
N MET A 148 -4.09 -2.39 -5.93
CA MET A 148 -5.07 -3.48 -5.81
C MET A 148 -5.29 -4.20 -7.15
N ARG A 149 -5.40 -3.45 -8.25
CA ARG A 149 -5.54 -4.03 -9.59
C ARG A 149 -4.31 -4.85 -9.99
N LEU A 150 -3.10 -4.33 -9.71
CA LEU A 150 -1.86 -5.06 -10.00
C LEU A 150 -1.74 -6.34 -9.16
N ALA A 151 -2.13 -6.31 -7.89
CA ALA A 151 -2.15 -7.50 -7.04
C ALA A 151 -3.16 -8.56 -7.52
N LEU A 152 -4.34 -8.13 -8.00
CA LEU A 152 -5.32 -9.04 -8.59
C LEU A 152 -4.81 -9.68 -9.89
N ALA A 153 -4.13 -8.91 -10.75
CA ALA A 153 -3.51 -9.43 -11.96
C ALA A 153 -2.42 -10.48 -11.63
N LEU A 154 -1.57 -10.21 -10.64
CA LEU A 154 -0.60 -11.19 -10.14
C LEU A 154 -1.29 -12.45 -9.58
N GLY A 155 -2.42 -12.29 -8.88
CA GLY A 155 -3.23 -13.42 -8.42
C GLY A 155 -3.74 -14.29 -9.57
N ASP A 156 -4.21 -13.67 -10.66
CA ASP A 156 -4.67 -14.38 -11.85
C ASP A 156 -3.54 -15.16 -12.55
N GLU A 157 -2.39 -14.51 -12.74
CA GLU A 157 -1.17 -15.14 -13.29
C GLU A 157 -0.78 -16.40 -12.49
N LEU A 158 -0.81 -16.29 -11.17
CA LEU A 158 -0.45 -17.37 -10.25
C LEU A 158 -1.60 -18.34 -9.94
N LYS A 159 -2.78 -18.15 -10.54
CA LYS A 159 -3.99 -18.95 -10.29
C LYS A 159 -4.41 -18.97 -8.81
N GLN A 160 -4.15 -17.88 -8.09
CA GLN A 160 -4.49 -17.70 -6.69
C GLN A 160 -5.79 -16.89 -6.56
N SER A 161 -6.82 -17.49 -5.96
CA SER A 161 -8.08 -16.79 -5.67
C SER A 161 -7.90 -15.73 -4.57
N LEU A 162 -8.37 -14.50 -4.83
CA LEU A 162 -8.25 -13.34 -3.95
C LEU A 162 -9.60 -12.60 -3.74
N PRO A 163 -10.63 -13.28 -3.20
CA PRO A 163 -12.01 -12.74 -3.17
C PRO A 163 -12.13 -11.45 -2.33
N VAL A 164 -11.43 -11.35 -1.19
CA VAL A 164 -11.45 -10.17 -0.33
C VAL A 164 -10.80 -8.97 -1.03
N ALA A 165 -9.68 -9.18 -1.72
CA ALA A 165 -9.01 -8.12 -2.46
C ALA A 165 -9.85 -7.65 -3.65
N ALA A 166 -10.56 -8.57 -4.31
CA ALA A 166 -11.46 -8.24 -5.42
C ALA A 166 -12.61 -7.34 -4.96
N ALA A 167 -13.28 -7.70 -3.86
CA ALA A 167 -14.34 -6.87 -3.28
C ALA A 167 -13.82 -5.49 -2.86
N ALA A 168 -12.68 -5.43 -2.16
CA ALA A 168 -12.06 -4.17 -1.76
C ALA A 168 -11.70 -3.29 -2.97
N ASN A 169 -11.19 -3.88 -4.07
CA ASN A 169 -10.89 -3.14 -5.29
C ASN A 169 -12.12 -2.46 -5.90
N GLU A 170 -13.28 -3.12 -5.89
CA GLU A 170 -14.54 -2.51 -6.36
C GLU A 170 -14.99 -1.35 -5.47
N MET A 171 -14.77 -1.42 -4.15
CA MET A 171 -15.02 -0.29 -3.26
C MET A 171 -14.12 0.91 -3.59
N PHE A 172 -12.83 0.67 -3.87
CA PHE A 172 -11.93 1.73 -4.31
C PHE A 172 -12.36 2.34 -5.65
N LYS A 173 -12.78 1.53 -6.63
CA LYS A 173 -13.34 2.03 -7.90
C LYS A 173 -14.58 2.90 -7.67
N ARG A 174 -15.49 2.46 -6.79
CA ARG A 174 -16.66 3.26 -6.39
C ARG A 174 -16.23 4.60 -5.78
N ALA A 175 -15.28 4.62 -4.86
CA ALA A 175 -14.77 5.86 -4.28
C ALA A 175 -14.19 6.82 -5.33
N ILE A 176 -13.45 6.30 -6.31
CA ILE A 176 -12.95 7.08 -7.45
C ILE A 176 -14.10 7.67 -8.26
N SER A 177 -15.15 6.89 -8.55
CA SER A 177 -16.33 7.38 -9.29
C SER A 177 -17.06 8.51 -8.57
N LEU A 178 -16.94 8.59 -7.24
CA LEU A 178 -17.45 9.67 -6.39
C LEU A 178 -16.49 10.88 -6.28
N GLY A 179 -15.43 10.93 -7.10
CA GLY A 179 -14.48 12.04 -7.14
C GLY A 179 -13.35 11.98 -6.11
N ASN A 180 -13.14 10.85 -5.42
CA ASN A 180 -12.13 10.74 -4.35
C ASN A 180 -10.76 10.24 -4.80
N GLY A 181 -10.49 10.17 -6.10
CA GLY A 181 -9.25 9.58 -6.61
C GLY A 181 -7.96 10.26 -6.13
N ASP A 182 -8.00 11.58 -5.96
CA ASP A 182 -6.86 12.39 -5.51
C ASP A 182 -6.79 12.58 -4.00
N ASN A 183 -7.84 12.18 -3.28
CA ASN A 183 -7.86 12.17 -1.82
C ASN A 183 -7.05 10.99 -1.28
N ASP A 184 -6.76 10.99 0.02
CA ASP A 184 -6.12 9.85 0.68
C ASP A 184 -6.94 8.57 0.56
N MET A 185 -6.29 7.41 0.56
CA MET A 185 -6.94 6.09 0.53
C MET A 185 -8.02 5.88 1.60
N SER A 186 -7.92 6.56 2.76
CA SER A 186 -8.98 6.54 3.80
C SER A 186 -10.32 7.06 3.30
N SER A 187 -10.34 7.89 2.24
CA SER A 187 -11.57 8.36 1.61
C SER A 187 -12.39 7.26 0.92
N VAL A 188 -11.90 6.01 0.88
CA VAL A 188 -12.73 4.85 0.55
C VAL A 188 -13.94 4.72 1.47
N TYR A 189 -13.89 5.27 2.67
CA TYR A 189 -15.04 5.44 3.56
C TYR A 189 -16.21 6.19 2.92
N ARG A 190 -15.96 7.15 2.02
CA ARG A 190 -17.04 7.85 1.29
C ARG A 190 -17.78 6.95 0.30
N ALA A 191 -17.23 5.78 -0.05
CA ALA A 191 -17.96 4.79 -0.83
C ALA A 191 -18.91 3.94 0.01
N THR A 192 -18.72 3.89 1.34
CA THR A 192 -19.54 3.11 2.29
C THR A 192 -20.54 3.98 3.06
N ALA A 193 -20.29 5.28 3.18
CA ALA A 193 -21.25 6.25 3.70
C ALA A 193 -22.39 6.52 2.70
N LEU A 194 -23.62 6.72 3.18
CA LEU A 194 -24.76 7.14 2.36
C LEU A 194 -24.81 8.66 2.18
#